data_AF-A0A8J3MTQ8-F1
#
_entry.id   AF-A0A8J3MTQ8-F1
#
_cell.length_a   1.000
_cell.length_b   1.000
_cell.length_c   1.000
_cell.angle_alpha   90.00
_cell.angle_beta   90.00
_cell.angle_gamma   90.00
#
_symmetry.space_group_name_H-M   'P 1'
#
loop_
_entity.id
_entity.type
_entity.pdbx_description
1 polymer ?
#
loop_
_entity_poly.entity_id
_entity_poly.type
_entity_poly.pdbx_seq_one_letter_code
_entity_poly.pdbx_strand_id
1 'polypeptide(L)' 'MNARSVRFLGGLIVMFVALLCSLYYLIPGYEHLLVTHDAKAMHPTHAIAFFAIAIVAFLVALVSRPQTTKRQAQQQ' A
#
# COMPACT_ATOMS: atom_id res chain seq x y z
N MET A 1 9.62 16.37 -11.05
CA MET A 1 10.00 15.11 -10.37
C MET A 1 10.51 14.12 -11.41
N ASN A 2 11.55 13.34 -11.11
CA ASN A 2 12.02 12.31 -12.05
C ASN A 2 11.08 11.08 -12.01
N ALA A 3 11.04 10.28 -13.08
CA ALA A 3 10.14 9.13 -13.18
C ALA A 3 10.35 8.08 -12.05
N ARG A 4 11.57 7.99 -11.52
CA ARG A 4 11.90 7.10 -10.40
C ARG A 4 11.26 7.56 -9.09
N SER A 5 11.32 8.86 -8.79
CA SER A 5 10.68 9.48 -7.62
C SER A 5 9.17 9.39 -7.67
N VAL A 6 8.56 9.51 -8.87
CA VAL A 6 7.12 9.33 -9.05
C VAL A 6 6.72 7.88 -8.76
N ARG A 7 7.47 6.88 -9.27
CA ARG A 7 7.22 5.45 -8.99
C ARG A 7 7.42 5.10 -7.53
N PHE A 8 8.44 5.68 -6.88
CA PHE A 8 8.68 5.53 -5.45
C PHE A 8 7.51 6.04 -4.62
N LEU A 9 7.12 7.29 -4.84
CA LEU A 9 6.05 7.93 -4.09
C LEU A 9 4.70 7.27 -4.38
N GLY A 10 4.42 6.97 -5.65
CA GLY A 10 3.21 6.27 -6.06
C GLY A 10 3.10 4.88 -5.44
N GLY A 11 4.18 4.09 -5.47
CA GLY A 11 4.21 2.77 -4.82
C GLY A 11 3.98 2.85 -3.32
N LEU A 12 4.55 3.87 -2.67
CA LEU A 12 4.38 4.10 -1.23
C LEU A 12 2.93 4.49 -0.87
N ILE A 13 2.29 5.36 -1.65
CA ILE A 13 0.88 5.72 -1.48
C ILE A 13 -0.03 4.50 -1.67
N VAL A 14 0.15 3.77 -2.78
CA VAL A 14 -0.65 2.57 -3.07
C VAL A 14 -0.47 1.51 -1.98
N MET A 15 0.74 1.33 -1.48
CA MET A 15 1.01 0.42 -0.36
C MET A 15 0.19 0.79 0.88
N PHE A 16 0.22 2.06 1.30
CA PHE A 16 -0.54 2.50 2.48
C PHE A 16 -2.06 2.34 2.29
N VAL A 17 -2.59 2.72 1.12
CA VAL A 17 -4.03 2.58 0.83
C VAL A 17 -4.44 1.11 0.83
N ALA A 18 -3.69 0.25 0.14
CA ALA A 18 -3.97 -1.18 0.10
C ALA A 18 -3.85 -1.83 1.48
N LEU A 19 -2.89 -1.41 2.31
CA LEU A 19 -2.73 -1.91 3.67
C LEU A 19 -3.90 -1.48 4.56
N LEU A 20 -4.36 -0.23 4.47
CA LEU A 20 -5.54 0.25 5.18
C LEU A 20 -6.81 -0.50 4.75
N CYS A 21 -6.99 -0.76 3.45
CA CYS A 21 -8.09 -1.59 2.96
C CYS A 21 -8.00 -3.01 3.52
N SER A 22 -6.81 -3.63 3.50
CA SER A 22 -6.62 -4.96 4.06
C SER A 22 -7.01 -5.02 5.54
N LEU A 23 -6.57 -4.04 6.35
CA LEU A 23 -6.92 -3.93 7.77
C LEU A 23 -8.44 -3.73 7.98
N TYR A 24 -9.09 -2.92 7.14
CA TYR A 24 -10.55 -2.73 7.17
C TYR A 24 -11.30 -4.05 6.96
N TYR A 25 -10.83 -4.90 6.05
CA TYR A 25 -11.44 -6.21 5.80
C TYR A 25 -10.98 -7.31 6.77
N LEU A 26 -9.86 -7.13 7.48
CA LEU A 26 -9.28 -8.13 8.38
C LEU A 26 -9.95 -8.19 9.76
N ILE A 27 -10.54 -7.09 10.25
CA ILE A 27 -11.18 -7.05 11.57
C ILE A 27 -12.68 -7.36 11.40
N PRO A 28 -13.16 -8.57 11.76
CA PRO A 28 -14.57 -8.87 11.73
C PRO A 28 -15.18 -8.33 13.03
N GLY A 29 -16.03 -7.30 12.94
CA GLY A 29 -16.60 -6.73 14.18
C GLY A 29 -17.64 -5.62 14.02
N TYR A 30 -17.87 -5.10 12.81
CA TYR A 30 -18.85 -4.04 12.60
C TYR A 30 -19.64 -4.27 11.32
N GLU A 31 -20.91 -3.87 11.34
CA GLU A 31 -21.70 -3.57 10.14
C GLU A 31 -20.85 -2.63 9.27
N HIS A 32 -20.21 -3.19 8.24
CA HIS A 32 -19.45 -2.39 7.29
C HIS A 32 -20.45 -1.42 6.65
N LEU A 33 -20.25 -0.11 6.80
CA LEU A 33 -21.17 0.95 6.34
C LEU A 33 -21.55 0.88 4.84
N LEU A 34 -20.92 -0.01 4.07
CA LEU A 34 -21.10 -0.21 2.64
C LEU A 34 -21.55 -1.64 2.26
N VAL A 35 -21.93 -2.48 3.24
CA VAL A 35 -22.30 -3.88 2.99
C VAL A 35 -23.76 -4.10 3.39
N THR A 36 -24.62 -4.28 2.40
CA THR A 36 -26.08 -4.48 2.57
C THR A 36 -26.53 -5.94 2.56
N HIS A 37 -25.62 -6.91 2.40
CA HIS A 37 -25.96 -8.33 2.22
C HIS A 37 -24.92 -9.22 2.91
N ASP A 38 -25.32 -10.42 3.35
CA ASP A 38 -24.51 -11.44 4.06
C ASP A 38 -23.07 -11.62 3.50
N ALA A 39 -22.15 -10.75 3.91
CA ALA A 39 -20.78 -10.69 3.38
C ALA A 39 -19.74 -11.30 4.34
N LYS A 40 -20.18 -12.09 5.32
CA LYS A 40 -19.25 -12.74 6.27
C LYS A 40 -18.27 -13.69 5.57
N ALA A 41 -18.63 -14.25 4.42
CA ALA A 41 -17.78 -15.18 3.67
C ALA A 41 -16.72 -14.50 2.78
N MET A 42 -16.93 -13.28 2.29
CA MET A 42 -16.02 -12.62 1.34
C MET A 42 -14.99 -11.70 1.99
N HIS A 43 -15.15 -11.38 3.28
CA HIS A 43 -14.22 -10.58 4.06
C HIS A 43 -12.75 -11.04 4.04
N PRO A 44 -12.44 -12.32 4.32
CA PRO A 44 -11.06 -12.78 4.35
C PRO A 44 -10.41 -12.73 2.95
N THR A 45 -11.17 -12.99 1.89
CA THR A 45 -10.67 -12.96 0.51
C THR A 45 -10.21 -11.57 0.10
N HIS A 46 -10.98 -10.53 0.44
CA HIS A 46 -10.60 -9.14 0.15
C HIS A 46 -9.41 -8.68 0.99
N ALA A 47 -9.38 -9.05 2.28
CA ALA A 47 -8.24 -8.77 3.16
C ALA A 47 -6.93 -9.33 2.59
N ILE A 48 -6.95 -10.59 2.14
CA ILE A 48 -5.79 -11.26 1.51
C ILE A 48 -5.41 -10.59 0.19
N ALA A 49 -6.39 -10.29 -0.67
CA ALA A 49 -6.13 -9.64 -1.97
C ALA A 49 -5.47 -8.26 -1.80
N PHE A 50 -6.00 -7.41 -0.91
CA PHE A 50 -5.42 -6.10 -0.64
C PHE A 50 -4.05 -6.20 0.04
N PHE A 51 -3.85 -7.20 0.90
CA PHE A 51 -2.54 -7.46 1.50
C PHE A 51 -1.49 -7.84 0.45
N ALA A 52 -1.84 -8.70 -0.50
CA ALA A 52 -0.95 -9.08 -1.60
C ALA A 52 -0.60 -7.86 -2.48
N ILE A 53 -1.57 -7.00 -2.78
CA ILE A 53 -1.34 -5.74 -3.51
C ILE A 53 -0.40 -4.82 -2.71
N ALA A 54 -0.58 -4.71 -1.40
CA ALA A 54 0.29 -3.92 -0.54
C ALA A 54 1.75 -4.42 -0.59
N ILE A 55 1.97 -5.75 -0.59
CA ILE A 55 3.31 -6.34 -0.75
C ILE A 55 3.92 -5.97 -2.10
N VAL A 56 3.17 -6.10 -3.20
CA VAL A 56 3.68 -5.75 -4.53
C VAL A 56 4.01 -4.25 -4.62
N ALA A 57 3.15 -3.40 -4.09
CA ALA A 57 3.38 -1.95 -4.04
C ALA A 57 4.61 -1.59 -3.20
N PHE A 58 4.83 -2.29 -2.07
CA PHE A 58 6.04 -2.16 -1.26
C PHE A 58 7.30 -2.54 -2.03
N LEU A 59 7.28 -3.65 -2.79
CA LEU A 59 8.42 -4.05 -3.62
C LEU A 59 8.73 -3.03 -4.71
N VAL A 60 7.70 -2.48 -5.38
CA VAL A 60 7.85 -1.42 -6.38
C VAL A 60 8.48 -0.16 -5.76
N ALA A 61 8.01 0.22 -4.56
CA ALA A 61 8.60 1.32 -3.81
C ALA A 61 10.06 1.03 -3.43
N LEU A 62 10.36 -0.17 -2.94
CA LEU A 62 11.72 -0.56 -2.53
C LEU A 62 12.71 -0.52 -3.71
N VAL A 63 12.33 -1.05 -4.87
CA VAL A 63 13.15 -1.03 -6.10
C VAL A 63 13.29 0.39 -6.66
N SER A 64 12.26 1.22 -6.50
CA SER A 64 12.28 2.61 -6.98
C SER A 64 12.91 3.59 -5.99
N ARG A 65 13.41 3.12 -4.83
CA ARG A 65 13.94 3.97 -3.77
C ARG A 65 15.00 4.92 -4.32
N PRO A 66 14.80 6.25 -4.21
CA PRO A 66 15.82 7.20 -4.60
C PRO A 66 17.04 6.97 -3.71
N GLN A 67 18.17 6.63 -4.33
CA GLN A 67 19.44 6.59 -3.63
C GLN A 67 19.82 8.04 -3.32
N THR A 68 19.78 8.42 -2.04
CA THR A 68 20.35 9.67 -1.56
C THR A 68 21.84 9.62 -1.86
N THR A 69 22.23 10.05 -3.06
CA THR A 69 23.63 10.25 -3.39
C THR A 69 24.11 11.28 -2.38
N LYS A 70 25.10 10.91 -1.56
CA LYS A 70 25.82 11.78 -0.61
C LYS A 70 26.56 12.93 -1.32
N ARG A 71 25.99 13.55 -2.36
CA ARG A 71 26.58 14.64 -3.14
C ARG A 71 26.35 16.02 -2.53
N GLN A 72 25.49 16.12 -1.51
CA GLN A 72 25.31 17.36 -0.74
C GLN A 72 26.29 17.50 0.43
N ALA A 73 27.10 16.47 0.74
CA ALA A 73 28.17 16.55 1.75
C ALA A 73 29.51 17.05 1.19
N GLN A 74 29.58 17.39 -0.11
CA GLN A 74 30.79 17.90 -0.79
C GLN A 74 30.62 19.31 -1.36
N GLN A 75 29.47 19.96 -1.13
CA GLN A 75 29.20 21.33 -1.60
C GLN A 75 28.94 22.33 -0.45
N GLN A 76 29.29 21.97 0.79
CA GLN A 76 29.33 22.89 1.93
C GLN A 76 30.75 22.97 2.49
#